data_AF-A0A9P1D8E5-F1
#
_entry.id   AF-A0A9P1D8E5-F1
#
_cell.length_a   1.000
_cell.length_b   1.000
_cell.length_c   1.000
_cell.angle_alpha   90.00
_cell.angle_beta   90.00
_cell.angle_gamma   90.00
#
_symmetry.space_group_name_H-M   'P 1'
#
loop_
_entity.id
_entity.type
_entity.pdbx_description
1 polymer ?
#
loop_
_entity_poly.entity_id
_entity_poly.type
_entity_poly.pdbx_seq_one_letter_code
_entity_poly.pdbx_strand_id
1 'polypeptide(L)'
;MLKPRVQAVLLVFMESREELKSKGAPIAKAARGSGGASASADRQSGALICLGRLYRAQGFILNLRILTVAVRERLRAKAFQRVLTLAREVVLARVAKGAELDEQIVMEAFRSACLEQGMDLEALGLAFRAEVSGRPYLKRDVWGRYSQDVSQALLDRNKLLRAKAESWRAFRTAWISVLQSPCFVRNSAPRGWARHRDHTALEAEAIVDMAARKQCCPWKRAKRRVEGTTATAAQLIAFAAEAVERKLAAQEQSWIPQLESHGLSNLVYLK
;
A
#
# COMPACT_ATOMS: atom_id res chain seq x y z
N MET A 1 22.35 -14.66 15.57
CA MET A 1 21.45 -15.06 16.67
C MET A 1 20.86 -13.80 17.30
N LEU A 2 19.53 -13.64 17.26
CA LEU A 2 18.86 -12.48 17.89
C LEU A 2 18.90 -12.64 19.41
N LYS A 3 19.13 -11.53 20.12
CA LYS A 3 19.21 -11.53 21.60
C LYS A 3 17.87 -12.04 22.20
N PRO A 4 17.88 -12.90 23.24
CA PRO A 4 16.68 -13.50 23.83
C PRO A 4 15.57 -12.50 24.22
N ARG A 5 15.94 -11.26 24.57
CA ARG A 5 14.98 -10.19 24.90
C ARG A 5 14.12 -9.74 23.72
N VAL A 6 14.57 -9.88 22.47
CA VAL A 6 13.81 -9.50 21.28
C VAL A 6 12.78 -10.58 20.92
N GLN A 7 13.05 -11.85 21.24
CA GLN A 7 12.08 -12.95 21.07
C GLN A 7 10.93 -12.86 22.07
N ALA A 8 11.20 -12.45 23.32
CA ALA A 8 10.17 -12.29 24.34
C ALA A 8 9.17 -11.17 24.01
N VAL A 9 9.63 -10.04 23.45
CA VAL A 9 8.73 -8.92 23.08
C VAL A 9 7.86 -9.26 21.87
N LEU A 10 8.37 -10.07 20.92
CA LEU A 10 7.59 -10.50 19.76
C LEU A 10 6.51 -11.53 20.11
N LEU A 11 6.76 -12.39 21.09
CA LEU A 11 5.78 -13.38 21.59
C LEU A 11 4.64 -12.71 22.37
N VAL A 12 4.95 -11.77 23.26
CA VAL A 12 3.93 -11.01 24.02
C VAL A 12 3.02 -10.20 23.08
N PHE A 13 3.58 -9.63 22.00
CA PHE A 13 2.77 -8.85 21.04
C PHE A 13 1.87 -9.70 20.15
N MET A 14 2.16 -11.00 20.01
CA MET A 14 1.34 -11.93 19.22
C MET A 14 0.22 -12.56 20.05
N GLU A 15 0.45 -12.86 21.33
CA GLU A 15 -0.55 -13.43 22.23
C GLU A 15 -1.66 -12.43 22.59
N SER A 16 -1.33 -11.15 22.83
CA SER A 16 -2.35 -10.12 23.10
C SER A 16 -3.32 -9.88 21.93
N ARG A 17 -2.97 -10.31 20.71
CA ARG A 17 -3.80 -10.13 19.52
C ARG A 17 -4.78 -11.28 19.26
N GLU A 18 -4.55 -12.45 19.86
CA GLU A 18 -5.52 -13.55 19.87
C GLU A 18 -6.54 -13.39 21.00
N GLU A 19 -6.13 -12.88 22.18
CA GLU A 19 -7.08 -12.53 23.26
C GLU A 19 -8.07 -11.42 22.89
N LEU A 20 -7.66 -10.46 22.04
CA LEU A 20 -8.56 -9.40 21.57
C LEU A 20 -9.62 -9.90 20.56
N LYS A 21 -9.46 -11.10 20.00
CA LYS A 21 -10.47 -11.69 19.10
C LYS A 21 -11.49 -12.57 19.84
N SER A 22 -11.15 -13.12 21.00
CA SER A 22 -12.08 -13.93 21.79
C SER A 22 -13.07 -13.10 22.62
N LYS A 23 -12.82 -11.80 22.82
CA LYS A 23 -13.64 -10.92 23.68
C LYS A 23 -14.71 -10.08 22.95
N GLY A 24 -15.10 -10.42 21.73
CA GLY A 24 -16.33 -9.89 21.12
C GLY A 24 -16.45 -8.36 21.05
N ALA A 25 -15.35 -7.61 20.93
CA ALA A 25 -15.41 -6.16 20.83
C ALA A 25 -16.00 -5.75 19.47
N PRO A 26 -16.96 -4.81 19.41
CA PRO A 26 -17.58 -4.39 18.17
C PRO A 26 -16.54 -3.77 17.23
N ILE A 27 -16.54 -4.24 15.98
CA ILE A 27 -15.66 -3.76 14.92
C ILE A 27 -16.05 -2.31 14.60
N ALA A 28 -15.37 -1.36 15.25
CA ALA A 28 -15.43 0.03 14.86
C ALA A 28 -14.93 0.14 13.40
N LYS A 29 -15.79 0.66 12.51
CA LYS A 29 -15.43 1.02 11.14
C LYS A 29 -14.31 2.06 11.21
N ALA A 30 -13.07 1.60 11.07
CA ALA A 30 -11.91 2.47 10.96
C ALA A 30 -12.05 3.35 9.71
N ALA A 31 -12.22 4.64 9.96
CA ALA A 31 -12.21 5.69 8.96
C ALA A 31 -10.91 5.60 8.13
N ARG A 32 -11.06 5.66 6.81
CA ARG A 32 -9.95 5.71 5.86
C ARG A 32 -9.27 7.08 5.94
N GLY A 33 -8.36 7.24 6.90
CA GLY A 33 -7.43 8.36 6.97
C GLY A 33 -6.23 8.12 6.08
N SER A 34 -6.22 8.73 4.89
CA SER A 34 -5.05 8.80 4.02
C SER A 34 -4.09 9.89 4.50
N GLY A 35 -3.14 9.53 5.36
CA GLY A 35 -2.03 10.37 5.79
C GLY A 35 -0.71 9.77 5.32
N GLY A 36 -0.06 10.42 4.36
CA GLY A 36 1.26 10.03 3.86
C GLY A 36 2.37 10.68 4.65
N ALA A 37 3.32 9.87 5.12
CA ALA A 37 4.70 10.28 5.38
C ALA A 37 5.60 9.06 5.20
N SER A 38 6.64 9.27 4.40
CA SER A 38 7.92 8.55 4.30
C SER A 38 8.11 7.26 5.13
N ALA A 39 8.05 6.10 4.47
CA ALA A 39 8.68 4.87 4.94
C ALA A 39 9.16 4.05 3.73
N SER A 40 10.19 4.54 3.03
CA SER A 40 10.84 3.75 1.96
C SER A 40 11.99 2.88 2.48
N ALA A 41 12.41 3.04 3.73
CA ALA A 41 13.54 2.29 4.30
C ALA A 41 13.12 0.94 4.92
N ASP A 42 11.84 0.78 5.29
CA ASP A 42 11.38 -0.40 6.03
C ASP A 42 10.13 -1.03 5.39
N ARG A 43 10.24 -1.35 4.09
CA ARG A 43 9.24 -2.22 3.43
C ARG A 43 9.40 -3.61 4.03
N GLN A 44 8.58 -3.87 5.06
CA GLN A 44 8.50 -5.13 5.80
C GLN A 44 8.74 -6.34 4.90
N SER A 45 9.67 -7.17 5.35
CA SER A 45 10.08 -8.45 4.76
C SER A 45 8.88 -9.36 4.60
N GLY A 46 8.35 -9.40 3.39
CA GLY A 46 7.23 -10.25 3.06
C GLY A 46 5.89 -9.67 3.55
N ALA A 47 4.89 -9.67 2.69
CA ALA A 47 3.51 -9.44 3.12
C ALA A 47 2.64 -10.59 2.64
N LEU A 48 1.71 -11.01 3.50
CA LEU A 48 0.66 -11.94 3.15
C LEU A 48 -0.56 -11.15 2.67
N ILE A 49 -0.94 -11.30 1.40
CA ILE A 49 -2.14 -10.68 0.84
C ILE A 49 -3.31 -11.66 0.94
N CYS A 50 -4.41 -11.22 1.55
CA CYS A 50 -5.70 -11.91 1.51
C CYS A 50 -6.50 -11.42 0.29
N LEU A 51 -6.83 -12.34 -0.63
CA LEU A 51 -7.63 -12.11 -1.84
C LEU A 51 -8.94 -12.92 -1.71
N GLY A 52 -9.77 -12.56 -0.73
CA GLY A 52 -10.97 -13.33 -0.37
C GLY A 52 -10.59 -14.60 0.39
N ARG A 53 -10.76 -15.78 -0.24
CA ARG A 53 -10.39 -17.09 0.36
C ARG A 53 -9.00 -17.59 -0.05
N LEU A 54 -8.22 -16.76 -0.74
CA LEU A 54 -6.89 -17.08 -1.22
C LEU A 54 -5.84 -16.20 -0.54
N TYR A 55 -4.70 -16.78 -0.25
CA TYR A 55 -3.55 -16.14 0.39
C TYR A 55 -2.37 -16.17 -0.57
N ARG A 56 -1.63 -15.06 -0.66
CA ARG A 56 -0.43 -14.98 -1.50
C ARG A 56 0.70 -14.30 -0.73
N ALA A 57 1.90 -14.84 -0.82
CA ALA A 57 3.10 -14.18 -0.31
C ALA A 57 3.66 -13.24 -1.39
N GLN A 58 4.12 -12.08 -0.96
CA GLN A 58 4.85 -11.14 -1.81
C GLN A 58 6.13 -10.69 -1.11
N GLY A 59 7.19 -10.48 -1.89
CA GLY A 59 8.48 -10.00 -1.42
C GLY A 59 9.01 -8.87 -2.29
N PHE A 60 10.02 -8.15 -1.79
CA PHE A 60 10.68 -7.08 -2.52
C PHE A 60 12.19 -7.11 -2.24
N ILE A 61 12.99 -7.20 -3.30
CA ILE A 61 14.46 -7.30 -3.24
C ILE A 61 15.02 -6.30 -4.25
N LEU A 62 15.69 -5.24 -3.78
CA LEU A 62 16.48 -4.33 -4.63
C LEU A 62 15.76 -3.82 -5.91
N ASN A 63 14.50 -3.35 -5.84
CA ASN A 63 13.67 -2.95 -6.99
C ASN A 63 13.09 -4.10 -7.84
N LEU A 64 13.11 -5.32 -7.32
CA LEU A 64 12.44 -6.48 -7.88
C LEU A 64 11.30 -6.90 -6.94
N ARG A 65 10.05 -6.82 -7.41
CA ARG A 65 8.90 -7.37 -6.67
C ARG A 65 8.69 -8.83 -7.08
N ILE A 66 8.54 -9.70 -6.08
CA ILE A 66 8.33 -11.13 -6.25
C ILE A 66 6.94 -11.49 -5.70
N LEU A 67 6.21 -12.34 -6.41
CA LEU A 67 4.93 -12.92 -5.99
C LEU A 67 4.98 -14.44 -6.08
N THR A 68 4.39 -15.10 -5.09
CA THR A 68 4.08 -16.54 -5.18
C THR A 68 2.74 -16.78 -5.85
N VAL A 69 2.41 -18.05 -6.11
CA VAL A 69 1.03 -18.47 -6.38
C VAL A 69 0.15 -18.17 -5.16
N ALA A 70 -1.13 -17.88 -5.40
CA ALA A 70 -2.11 -17.81 -4.31
C ALA A 70 -2.62 -19.20 -3.97
N VAL A 71 -2.74 -19.48 -2.68
CA VAL A 71 -3.14 -20.78 -2.11
C VAL A 71 -4.30 -20.59 -1.16
N ARG A 72 -5.14 -21.61 -0.97
CA ARG A 72 -6.25 -21.56 -0.01
C ARG A 72 -5.78 -21.69 1.44
N GLU A 73 -4.70 -22.43 1.65
CA GLU A 73 -4.17 -22.71 2.99
C GLU A 73 -3.27 -21.59 3.48
N ARG A 74 -3.67 -20.97 4.59
CA ARG A 74 -2.89 -19.89 5.23
C ARG A 74 -1.50 -20.35 5.68
N LEU A 75 -1.37 -21.59 6.19
CA LEU A 75 -0.09 -22.13 6.63
C LEU A 75 0.91 -22.27 5.48
N ARG A 76 0.44 -22.78 4.33
CA ARG A 76 1.26 -22.86 3.11
C ARG A 76 1.71 -21.48 2.63
N ALA A 77 0.83 -20.48 2.68
CA ALA A 77 1.20 -19.12 2.31
C ALA A 77 2.21 -18.47 3.30
N LYS A 78 2.17 -18.83 4.58
CA LYS A 78 3.21 -18.45 5.56
C LYS A 78 4.55 -19.12 5.24
N ALA A 79 4.55 -20.41 4.86
CA ALA A 79 5.76 -21.12 4.45
C ALA A 79 6.39 -20.44 3.21
N PHE A 80 5.58 -20.08 2.22
CA PHE A 80 6.01 -19.29 1.07
C PHE A 80 6.63 -17.95 1.49
N GLN A 81 6.00 -17.22 2.41
CA GLN A 81 6.54 -15.96 2.92
C GLN A 81 7.91 -16.16 3.59
N ARG A 82 8.09 -17.25 4.35
CA ARG A 82 9.39 -17.58 4.97
C ARG A 82 10.48 -17.81 3.92
N VAL A 83 10.18 -18.56 2.85
CA VAL A 83 11.12 -18.74 1.73
C VAL A 83 11.49 -17.41 1.08
N LEU A 84 10.52 -16.52 0.83
CA LEU A 84 10.80 -15.19 0.26
C LEU A 84 11.72 -14.36 1.18
N THR A 85 11.54 -14.45 2.49
CA THR A 85 12.39 -13.74 3.47
C THR A 85 13.81 -14.29 3.50
N LEU A 86 13.98 -15.62 3.57
CA LEU A 86 15.30 -16.26 3.57
C LEU A 86 16.06 -15.99 2.27
N ALA A 87 15.41 -16.14 1.11
CA ALA A 87 16.01 -15.83 -0.18
C ALA A 87 16.44 -14.36 -0.27
N ARG A 88 15.62 -13.43 0.25
CA ARG A 88 15.98 -12.01 0.35
C ARG A 88 17.23 -11.78 1.17
N GLU A 89 17.34 -12.40 2.35
CA GLU A 89 18.50 -12.25 3.21
C GLU A 89 19.79 -12.73 2.52
N VAL A 90 19.74 -13.87 1.84
CA VAL A 90 20.88 -14.39 1.06
C VAL A 90 21.26 -13.46 -0.08
N VAL A 91 20.29 -12.98 -0.87
CA VAL A 91 20.58 -12.04 -1.98
C VAL A 91 21.18 -10.75 -1.46
N LEU A 92 20.60 -10.15 -0.41
CA LEU A 92 21.12 -8.92 0.19
C LEU A 92 22.53 -9.12 0.76
N ALA A 93 22.81 -10.26 1.39
CA ALA A 93 24.14 -10.56 1.91
C ALA A 93 25.20 -10.70 0.81
N ARG A 94 24.85 -11.30 -0.34
CA ARG A 94 25.76 -11.41 -1.50
C ARG A 94 26.01 -10.05 -2.16
N VAL A 95 24.96 -9.27 -2.38
CA VAL A 95 25.08 -7.93 -2.98
C VAL A 95 25.85 -6.97 -2.06
N ALA A 96 25.68 -7.08 -0.74
CA ALA A 96 26.46 -6.31 0.22
C ALA A 96 27.97 -6.62 0.18
N LYS A 97 28.35 -7.80 -0.32
CA LYS A 97 29.75 -8.20 -0.56
C LYS A 97 30.27 -7.77 -1.95
N GLY A 98 29.50 -6.98 -2.70
CA GLY A 98 29.89 -6.45 -4.00
C GLY A 98 29.46 -7.30 -5.21
N ALA A 99 28.70 -8.39 -5.00
CA ALA A 99 28.17 -9.16 -6.12
C ALA A 99 27.11 -8.36 -6.90
N GLU A 100 27.14 -8.43 -8.24
CA GLU A 100 26.07 -7.87 -9.08
C GLU A 100 24.79 -8.69 -8.91
N LEU A 101 23.63 -8.03 -8.93
CA LEU A 101 22.35 -8.73 -8.86
C LEU A 101 22.01 -9.36 -10.22
N ASP A 102 22.22 -10.66 -10.35
CA ASP A 102 21.92 -11.45 -11.55
C ASP A 102 20.88 -12.56 -11.28
N GLU A 103 20.51 -13.29 -12.35
CA GLU A 103 19.58 -14.41 -12.26
C GLU A 103 20.11 -15.53 -11.35
N GLN A 104 21.38 -15.86 -11.47
CA GLN A 104 21.99 -16.98 -10.76
C GLN A 104 21.90 -16.78 -9.25
N ILE A 105 22.29 -15.61 -8.74
CA ILE A 105 22.23 -15.26 -7.32
C ILE A 105 20.80 -15.32 -6.80
N VAL A 106 19.84 -14.78 -7.55
CA VAL A 106 18.43 -14.78 -7.15
C VAL A 106 17.89 -16.20 -7.09
N MET A 107 18.13 -17.01 -8.12
CA MET A 107 17.58 -18.37 -8.21
C MET A 107 18.27 -19.35 -7.26
N GLU A 108 19.58 -19.25 -7.05
CA GLU A 108 20.29 -20.02 -6.02
C GLU A 108 19.77 -19.70 -4.61
N ALA A 109 19.52 -18.42 -4.31
CA ALA A 109 18.96 -18.03 -3.02
C ALA A 109 17.56 -18.64 -2.80
N PHE A 110 16.72 -18.67 -3.83
CA PHE A 110 15.43 -19.34 -3.76
C PHE A 110 15.54 -20.86 -3.61
N ARG A 111 16.42 -21.52 -4.39
CA ARG A 111 16.66 -22.97 -4.26
C ARG A 111 17.14 -23.33 -2.86
N SER A 112 18.09 -22.58 -2.31
CA SER A 112 18.61 -22.78 -0.96
C SER A 112 17.52 -22.59 0.11
N ALA A 113 16.74 -21.51 0.01
CA ALA A 113 15.63 -21.25 0.95
C ALA A 113 14.50 -22.29 0.85
N CYS A 114 14.22 -22.79 -0.36
CA CYS A 114 13.29 -23.89 -0.60
C CYS A 114 13.76 -25.19 0.05
N LEU A 115 15.04 -25.54 -0.14
CA LEU A 115 15.66 -26.72 0.46
C LEU A 115 15.58 -26.68 2.00
N GLU A 116 15.87 -25.51 2.61
CA GLU A 116 15.76 -25.32 4.06
C GLU A 116 14.32 -25.51 4.59
N GLN A 117 13.32 -25.19 3.77
CA GLN A 117 11.90 -25.34 4.15
C GLN A 117 11.29 -26.66 3.65
N GLY A 118 12.07 -27.56 3.05
CA GLY A 118 11.56 -28.82 2.49
C GLY A 118 10.50 -28.61 1.40
N MET A 119 10.64 -27.57 0.59
CA MET A 119 9.70 -27.23 -0.48
C MET A 119 10.36 -27.29 -1.85
N ASP A 120 9.60 -27.69 -2.86
CA ASP A 120 10.01 -27.56 -4.25
C ASP A 120 9.88 -26.10 -4.73
N LEU A 121 10.81 -25.68 -5.58
CA LEU A 121 10.85 -24.33 -6.15
C LEU A 121 9.65 -24.07 -7.06
N GLU A 122 9.24 -25.06 -7.86
CA GLU A 122 8.10 -24.92 -8.77
C GLU A 122 6.78 -24.70 -8.00
N ALA A 123 6.66 -25.32 -6.83
CA ALA A 123 5.49 -25.20 -5.96
C ALA A 123 5.25 -23.78 -5.44
N LEU A 124 6.29 -22.94 -5.35
CA LEU A 124 6.12 -21.52 -5.04
C LEU A 124 5.31 -20.80 -6.11
N GLY A 125 5.47 -21.22 -7.37
CA GLY A 125 5.08 -20.48 -8.55
C GLY A 125 5.56 -19.05 -8.41
N LEU A 126 6.81 -18.75 -8.76
CA LEU A 126 7.33 -17.39 -8.66
C LEU A 126 6.90 -16.54 -9.86
N ALA A 127 6.75 -15.24 -9.64
CA ALA A 127 6.60 -14.23 -10.68
C ALA A 127 7.29 -12.94 -10.21
N PHE A 128 8.04 -12.33 -11.13
CA PHE A 128 8.95 -11.23 -10.88
C PHE A 128 8.51 -10.03 -11.70
N ARG A 129 8.67 -8.83 -11.17
CA ARG A 129 8.57 -7.60 -11.95
C ARG A 129 9.57 -6.57 -11.45
N ALA A 130 10.03 -5.71 -12.34
CA ALA A 130 10.69 -4.49 -11.94
C ALA A 130 9.72 -3.56 -11.20
N GLU A 131 10.15 -2.99 -10.08
CA GLU A 131 9.41 -1.96 -9.36
C GLU A 131 10.41 -0.91 -8.87
N VAL A 132 10.49 0.18 -9.65
CA VAL A 132 11.44 1.27 -9.43
C VAL A 132 10.69 2.49 -8.93
N SER A 133 11.19 3.12 -7.87
CA SER A 133 10.63 4.38 -7.40
C SER A 133 10.66 5.41 -8.53
N GLY A 134 9.50 5.94 -8.90
CA GLY A 134 9.41 6.94 -9.96
C GLY A 134 9.85 8.33 -9.51
N ARG A 135 10.11 8.54 -8.21
CA ARG A 135 10.68 9.79 -7.70
C ARG A 135 12.08 9.99 -8.29
N PRO A 136 12.43 11.18 -8.83
CA PRO A 136 11.82 12.51 -8.63
C PRO A 136 10.67 12.86 -9.57
N TYR A 137 10.49 12.13 -10.67
CA TYR A 137 9.54 12.48 -11.73
C TYR A 137 8.10 12.14 -11.36
N LEU A 138 7.92 11.05 -10.61
CA LEU A 138 6.63 10.50 -10.23
C LEU A 138 6.43 10.41 -8.70
N LYS A 139 5.23 10.71 -8.20
CA LYS A 139 4.80 10.57 -6.79
C LYS A 139 4.38 9.13 -6.46
N ARG A 140 4.81 8.18 -7.29
CA ARG A 140 4.52 6.76 -7.19
C ARG A 140 5.67 5.95 -7.75
N ASP A 141 5.63 4.66 -7.50
CA ASP A 141 6.52 3.71 -8.12
C ASP A 141 6.07 3.39 -9.55
N VAL A 142 7.04 3.11 -10.39
CA VAL A 142 6.88 2.59 -11.74
C VAL A 142 6.99 1.07 -11.67
N TRP A 143 5.99 0.40 -12.22
CA TRP A 143 5.92 -1.06 -12.23
C TRP A 143 6.11 -1.56 -13.67
N GLY A 144 6.98 -2.55 -13.81
CA GLY A 144 7.05 -3.37 -15.02
C GLY A 144 5.96 -4.45 -15.02
N ARG A 145 6.04 -5.33 -16.02
CA ARG A 145 5.14 -6.49 -16.14
C ARG A 145 5.66 -7.66 -15.32
N TYR A 146 4.73 -8.52 -14.90
CA TYR A 146 5.10 -9.76 -14.23
C TYR A 146 5.59 -10.78 -15.25
N SER A 147 6.69 -11.46 -14.93
CA SER A 147 7.30 -12.53 -15.73
C SER A 147 7.71 -13.69 -14.81
N GLN A 148 7.69 -14.92 -15.31
CA GLN A 148 8.35 -16.06 -14.66
C GLN A 148 9.86 -16.08 -14.92
N ASP A 149 10.29 -15.43 -16.00
CA ASP A 149 11.69 -15.23 -16.36
C ASP A 149 12.31 -14.13 -15.48
N VAL A 150 13.22 -14.53 -14.60
CA VAL A 150 13.97 -13.63 -13.71
C VAL A 150 14.90 -12.72 -14.50
N SER A 151 15.57 -13.26 -15.51
CA SER A 151 16.48 -12.51 -16.38
C SER A 151 15.75 -11.35 -17.05
N GLN A 152 14.55 -11.59 -17.62
CA GLN A 152 13.76 -10.52 -18.21
C GLN A 152 13.36 -9.45 -17.18
N ALA A 153 12.94 -9.84 -15.98
CA ALA A 153 12.57 -8.89 -14.94
C ALA A 153 13.76 -8.06 -14.42
N LEU A 154 14.96 -8.64 -14.39
CA LEU A 154 16.22 -7.95 -14.06
C LEU A 154 16.66 -7.01 -15.19
N LEU A 155 16.50 -7.41 -16.46
CA LEU A 155 16.75 -6.53 -17.62
C LEU A 155 15.84 -5.30 -17.58
N ASP A 156 14.53 -5.50 -17.38
CA ASP A 156 13.56 -4.41 -17.25
C ASP A 156 13.91 -3.48 -16.07
N ARG A 157 14.33 -4.05 -14.93
CA ARG A 157 14.79 -3.31 -13.75
C ARG A 157 16.00 -2.45 -14.09
N ASN A 158 17.04 -3.02 -14.69
CA ASN A 158 18.27 -2.31 -15.02
C ASN A 158 18.00 -1.20 -16.05
N LYS A 159 17.14 -1.47 -17.05
CA LYS A 159 16.70 -0.48 -18.04
C LYS A 159 16.03 0.72 -17.38
N LEU A 160 15.10 0.47 -16.46
CA LEU A 160 14.40 1.53 -15.71
C LEU A 160 15.36 2.31 -14.80
N LEU A 161 16.26 1.64 -14.08
CA LEU A 161 17.20 2.30 -13.17
C LEU A 161 18.22 3.18 -13.91
N ARG A 162 18.79 2.70 -15.02
CA ARG A 162 19.71 3.48 -15.86
C ARG A 162 19.02 4.72 -16.43
N ALA A 163 17.88 4.52 -17.10
CA ALA A 163 17.12 5.61 -17.72
C ALA A 163 16.60 6.64 -16.69
N LYS A 164 16.29 6.20 -15.46
CA LYS A 164 15.92 7.09 -14.36
C LYS A 164 17.05 8.05 -13.97
N ALA A 165 18.29 7.55 -13.95
CA ALA A 165 19.46 8.35 -13.59
C ALA A 165 19.80 9.41 -14.65
N GLU A 166 19.36 9.21 -15.90
CA GLU A 166 19.62 10.12 -17.02
C GLU A 166 18.63 11.30 -17.05
N SER A 167 17.34 11.04 -17.33
CA SER A 167 16.33 12.10 -17.47
C SER A 167 14.91 11.56 -17.42
N TRP A 168 13.92 12.45 -17.26
CA TRP A 168 12.51 12.06 -17.39
C TRP A 168 12.18 11.48 -18.77
N ARG A 169 12.72 12.05 -19.85
CA ARG A 169 12.45 11.58 -21.23
C ARG A 169 13.00 10.18 -21.46
N ALA A 170 14.22 9.91 -20.99
CA ALA A 170 14.81 8.57 -21.03
C ALA A 170 13.97 7.59 -20.20
N PHE A 171 13.63 7.97 -18.96
CA PHE A 171 12.83 7.13 -18.06
C PHE A 171 11.44 6.82 -18.61
N ARG A 172 10.75 7.80 -19.22
CA ARG A 172 9.48 7.61 -19.93
C ARG A 172 9.62 6.58 -21.04
N THR A 173 10.64 6.72 -21.89
CA THR A 173 10.91 5.82 -23.02
C THR A 173 11.21 4.40 -22.55
N ALA A 174 12.04 4.25 -21.51
CA ALA A 174 12.32 2.97 -20.89
C ALA A 174 11.07 2.32 -20.32
N TRP A 175 10.21 3.08 -19.64
CA TRP A 175 8.97 2.56 -19.08
C TRP A 175 7.99 2.10 -20.16
N ILE A 176 7.82 2.86 -21.23
CA ILE A 176 7.01 2.47 -22.40
C ILE A 176 7.52 1.14 -22.97
N SER A 177 8.83 0.99 -23.12
CA SER A 177 9.42 -0.25 -23.63
C SER A 177 9.23 -1.43 -22.66
N VAL A 178 9.38 -1.24 -21.36
CA VAL A 178 9.13 -2.30 -20.35
C VAL A 178 7.66 -2.74 -20.34
N LEU A 179 6.71 -1.83 -20.60
CA LEU A 179 5.30 -2.19 -20.75
C LEU A 179 5.02 -3.01 -22.02
N GLN A 180 5.90 -2.97 -23.01
CA GLN A 180 5.83 -3.76 -24.24
C GLN A 180 6.65 -5.05 -24.16
N SER A 181 7.51 -5.22 -23.15
CA SER A 181 8.31 -6.44 -22.97
C SER A 181 7.41 -7.69 -22.94
N PRO A 182 7.87 -8.81 -23.54
CA PRO A 182 7.16 -10.08 -23.49
C PRO A 182 6.81 -10.46 -22.05
N CYS A 183 5.59 -10.95 -21.85
CA CYS A 183 5.09 -11.30 -20.54
C CYS A 183 4.93 -12.81 -20.44
N PHE A 184 5.93 -13.45 -19.82
CA PHE A 184 5.90 -14.87 -19.53
C PHE A 184 5.04 -15.09 -18.27
N VAL A 185 3.72 -14.98 -18.44
CA VAL A 185 2.75 -15.29 -17.39
C VAL A 185 2.52 -16.79 -17.32
N ARG A 186 2.16 -17.26 -16.11
CA ARG A 186 1.80 -18.66 -15.88
C ARG A 186 0.68 -19.09 -16.82
N ASN A 187 0.94 -20.09 -17.67
CA ASN A 187 -0.06 -20.72 -18.52
C ASN A 187 -1.28 -21.21 -17.73
N SER A 188 -1.07 -21.60 -16.47
CA SER A 188 -2.10 -22.08 -15.54
C SER A 188 -2.78 -20.99 -14.70
N ALA A 189 -2.49 -19.70 -14.90
CA ALA A 189 -3.13 -18.63 -14.14
C ALA A 189 -4.65 -18.65 -14.39
N PRO A 190 -5.51 -18.78 -13.35
CA PRO A 190 -6.97 -18.79 -13.51
C PRO A 190 -7.47 -17.57 -14.29
N ARG A 191 -8.60 -17.70 -15.00
CA ARG A 191 -9.29 -16.54 -15.60
C ARG A 191 -9.51 -15.47 -14.51
N GLY A 192 -9.12 -14.22 -14.79
CA GLY A 192 -9.20 -13.09 -13.85
C GLY A 192 -7.94 -12.83 -13.02
N TRP A 193 -6.92 -13.67 -13.13
CA TRP A 193 -5.58 -13.31 -12.65
C TRP A 193 -4.86 -12.46 -13.69
N ALA A 194 -3.75 -11.85 -13.31
CA ALA A 194 -2.98 -10.89 -14.10
C ALA A 194 -2.36 -11.53 -15.37
N ARG A 195 -3.19 -12.03 -16.28
CA ARG A 195 -2.89 -12.19 -17.70
C ARG A 195 -2.92 -10.78 -18.28
N HIS A 196 -1.83 -10.05 -18.08
CA HIS A 196 -1.70 -8.78 -18.76
C HIS A 196 -1.54 -9.12 -20.24
N ARG A 197 -2.51 -8.70 -21.06
CA ARG A 197 -2.32 -8.69 -22.51
C ARG A 197 -1.09 -7.87 -22.85
N ASP A 198 -0.45 -8.19 -23.95
CA ASP A 198 0.63 -7.34 -24.46
C ASP A 198 0.07 -5.97 -24.81
N HIS A 199 0.80 -4.94 -24.37
CA HIS A 199 0.46 -3.57 -24.69
C HIS A 199 1.04 -3.22 -26.04
N THR A 200 0.22 -2.58 -26.88
CA THR A 200 0.75 -1.89 -28.06
C THR A 200 1.54 -0.66 -27.62
N ALA A 201 2.38 -0.12 -28.52
CA ALA A 201 3.13 1.10 -28.24
C ALA A 201 2.22 2.27 -27.81
N LEU A 202 1.08 2.45 -28.50
CA LEU A 202 0.10 3.50 -28.19
C LEU A 202 -0.54 3.30 -26.81
N GLU A 203 -0.86 2.07 -26.42
CA GLU A 203 -1.41 1.78 -25.09
C GLU A 203 -0.39 2.06 -23.98
N ALA A 204 0.86 1.61 -24.19
CA ALA A 204 1.94 1.83 -23.24
C ALA A 204 2.21 3.34 -23.06
N GLU A 205 2.25 4.12 -24.14
CA GLU A 205 2.35 5.57 -24.10
C GLU A 205 1.21 6.22 -23.34
N ALA A 206 -0.03 5.84 -23.65
CA ALA A 206 -1.21 6.39 -22.97
C ALA A 206 -1.20 6.12 -21.46
N ILE A 207 -0.75 4.93 -21.03
CA ILE A 207 -0.60 4.58 -19.61
C ILE A 207 0.42 5.51 -18.94
N VAL A 208 1.59 5.70 -19.56
CA VAL A 208 2.68 6.51 -18.99
C VAL A 208 2.33 8.00 -18.97
N ASP A 209 1.70 8.51 -20.01
CA ASP A 209 1.31 9.93 -20.09
C ASP A 209 0.16 10.26 -19.16
N MET A 210 -0.86 9.39 -19.10
CA MET A 210 -1.89 9.49 -18.07
C MET A 210 -1.27 9.46 -16.69
N ALA A 211 -0.20 8.66 -16.52
CA ALA A 211 0.47 8.55 -15.25
C ALA A 211 1.17 9.83 -14.80
N ALA A 212 1.82 10.52 -15.74
CA ALA A 212 2.43 11.83 -15.54
C ALA A 212 1.36 12.93 -15.34
N ARG A 213 0.29 12.95 -16.14
CA ARG A 213 -0.78 13.96 -16.05
C ARG A 213 -1.49 13.97 -14.69
N LYS A 214 -1.77 12.79 -14.14
CA LYS A 214 -2.37 12.65 -12.79
C LYS A 214 -1.52 13.29 -11.69
N GLN A 215 -0.23 13.54 -11.96
CA GLN A 215 0.70 14.12 -11.02
C GLN A 215 0.86 15.63 -11.13
N CYS A 216 0.69 16.22 -12.32
CA CYS A 216 0.77 17.67 -12.54
C CYS A 216 -0.38 18.47 -11.90
N CYS A 217 -1.31 17.79 -11.21
CA CYS A 217 -2.39 18.44 -10.48
C CYS A 217 -2.26 18.40 -8.93
N PRO A 218 -1.08 18.58 -8.28
CA PRO A 218 -1.04 18.68 -6.82
C PRO A 218 -1.80 19.92 -6.34
N TRP A 219 -1.73 21.01 -7.10
CA TRP A 219 -2.44 22.25 -6.83
C TRP A 219 -3.96 22.06 -6.89
N LYS A 220 -4.50 21.22 -7.80
CA LYS A 220 -5.94 20.93 -7.82
C LYS A 220 -6.39 20.17 -6.57
N ARG A 221 -5.55 19.27 -6.02
CA ARG A 221 -5.84 18.58 -4.75
C ARG A 221 -5.66 19.48 -3.53
N ALA A 222 -4.64 20.34 -3.52
CA ALA A 222 -4.43 21.32 -2.47
C ALA A 222 -5.57 22.35 -2.44
N LYS A 223 -5.96 22.89 -3.60
CA LYS A 223 -7.11 23.79 -3.77
C LYS A 223 -8.41 23.12 -3.29
N ARG A 224 -8.70 21.89 -3.72
CA ARG A 224 -9.87 21.12 -3.20
C ARG A 224 -9.82 20.84 -1.70
N ARG A 225 -8.63 20.67 -1.12
CA ARG A 225 -8.50 20.53 0.34
C ARG A 225 -8.81 21.84 1.03
N VAL A 226 -8.26 22.97 0.57
CA VAL A 226 -8.56 24.28 1.14
C VAL A 226 -10.06 24.58 1.02
N GLU A 227 -10.64 24.44 -0.18
CA GLU A 227 -12.06 24.64 -0.45
C GLU A 227 -12.96 23.70 0.37
N GLY A 228 -12.57 22.44 0.51
CA GLY A 228 -13.28 21.48 1.36
C GLY A 228 -13.21 21.85 2.83
N THR A 229 -12.06 22.29 3.33
CA THR A 229 -11.87 22.66 4.75
C THR A 229 -12.65 23.93 5.09
N THR A 230 -12.70 24.90 4.17
CA THR A 230 -13.52 26.11 4.34
C THR A 230 -15.01 25.79 4.31
N ALA A 231 -15.45 24.85 3.46
CA ALA A 231 -16.84 24.42 3.44
C ALA A 231 -17.24 23.70 4.74
N THR A 232 -16.38 22.84 5.29
CA THR A 232 -16.65 22.17 6.58
C THR A 232 -16.63 23.15 7.75
N ALA A 233 -15.72 24.14 7.74
CA ALA A 233 -15.67 25.18 8.77
C ALA A 233 -16.94 26.04 8.77
N ALA A 234 -17.42 26.45 7.60
CA ALA A 234 -18.68 27.20 7.47
C ALA A 234 -19.89 26.40 7.98
N GLN A 235 -19.95 25.10 7.68
CA GLN A 235 -21.00 24.21 8.19
C GLN A 235 -20.95 24.06 9.72
N LEU A 236 -19.75 23.93 10.30
CA LEU A 236 -19.59 23.85 11.77
C LEU A 236 -19.97 25.17 12.46
N ILE A 237 -19.64 26.31 11.86
CA ILE A 237 -20.03 27.63 12.38
C ILE A 237 -21.56 27.80 12.31
N ALA A 238 -22.19 27.43 11.19
CA ALA A 238 -23.65 27.47 11.06
C ALA A 238 -24.35 26.57 12.09
N PHE A 239 -23.85 25.33 12.27
CA PHE A 239 -24.38 24.41 13.27
C PHE A 239 -24.21 24.93 14.70
N ALA A 240 -23.06 25.55 15.00
CA ALA A 240 -22.82 26.17 16.30
C ALA A 240 -23.75 27.37 16.54
N ALA A 241 -24.00 28.20 15.52
CA ALA A 241 -24.93 29.33 15.61
C ALA A 241 -26.36 28.87 15.90
N GLU A 242 -26.87 27.88 15.15
CA GLU A 242 -28.19 27.30 15.41
C GLU A 242 -28.31 26.71 16.83
N ALA A 243 -27.26 26.07 17.32
CA ALA A 243 -27.24 25.51 18.68
C ALA A 243 -27.29 26.61 19.76
N VAL A 244 -26.65 27.76 19.53
CA VAL A 244 -26.71 28.91 20.43
C VAL A 244 -28.11 29.54 20.42
N GLU A 245 -28.69 29.74 19.25
CA GLU A 245 -30.06 30.28 19.13
C GLU A 245 -31.10 29.41 19.84
N ARG A 246 -31.01 28.07 19.69
CA ARG A 246 -31.89 27.15 20.42
C ARG A 246 -31.72 27.23 21.93
N LYS A 247 -30.49 27.42 22.43
CA LYS A 247 -30.24 27.58 23.87
C LYS A 247 -30.79 28.89 24.41
N LEU A 248 -30.63 29.99 23.67
CA LEU A 248 -31.21 31.29 24.04
C LEU A 248 -32.73 31.23 24.09
N ALA A 249 -33.38 30.67 23.07
CA ALA A 249 -34.83 30.49 23.04
C ALA A 249 -35.34 29.61 24.21
N ALA A 250 -34.63 28.52 24.54
CA ALA A 250 -34.96 27.68 25.69
C ALA A 250 -34.76 28.41 27.03
N GLN A 251 -33.76 29.29 27.12
CA GLN A 251 -33.52 30.11 28.31
C GLN A 251 -34.63 31.15 28.49
N GLU A 252 -35.02 31.87 27.44
CA GLU A 252 -36.15 32.81 27.47
C GLU A 252 -37.44 32.13 27.93
N GLN A 253 -37.74 30.94 27.40
CA GLN A 253 -38.91 30.16 27.81
C GLN A 253 -38.87 29.72 29.28
N SER A 254 -37.69 29.50 29.86
CA SER A 254 -37.58 29.07 31.26
C SER A 254 -37.71 30.21 32.27
N TRP A 255 -37.49 31.47 31.86
CA TRP A 255 -37.59 32.65 32.73
C TRP A 255 -39.02 33.19 32.83
N ILE A 256 -39.86 32.94 31.82
CA ILE A 256 -41.26 33.41 31.78
C ILE A 256 -42.05 32.90 33.02
N PRO A 257 -42.04 31.60 33.38
CA PRO A 257 -42.77 31.13 34.58
C PRO A 257 -42.21 31.70 35.90
N GLN A 258 -40.91 31.98 35.96
CA GLN A 258 -40.29 32.55 37.16
C GLN A 258 -40.72 34.01 37.36
N LEU A 259 -40.80 34.81 36.29
CA LEU A 259 -41.29 36.19 36.36
C LEU A 259 -42.77 36.26 36.75
N GLU A 260 -43.58 35.30 36.28
CA GLU A 260 -44.98 35.17 36.69
C GLU A 260 -45.11 34.84 38.18
N SER A 261 -44.25 33.98 38.73
CA SER A 261 -44.27 33.62 40.16
C SER A 261 -43.91 34.78 41.10
N HIS A 262 -43.20 35.80 40.60
CA HIS A 262 -42.79 36.98 41.36
C HIS A 262 -43.73 38.19 41.21
N GLY A 263 -44.89 38.05 40.53
CA GLY A 263 -45.84 39.15 40.37
C GLY A 263 -45.36 40.30 39.49
N LEU A 264 -44.30 40.08 38.69
CA LEU A 264 -43.73 41.06 37.76
C LEU A 264 -44.37 40.99 36.35
N SER A 265 -45.55 40.38 36.23
CA SER A 265 -46.24 40.15 34.96
C SER A 265 -46.59 41.44 34.20
N ASN A 266 -46.70 42.58 34.89
CA ASN A 266 -46.98 43.89 34.27
C ASN A 266 -45.79 44.50 33.53
N LEU A 267 -44.56 44.00 33.71
CA LEU A 267 -43.36 44.51 33.03
C LEU A 267 -43.08 43.82 31.67
N VAL A 268 -43.72 42.68 31.39
CA VAL A 268 -43.44 41.89 30.17
C VAL A 268 -44.12 42.47 28.92
N TYR A 269 -45.15 43.31 29.07
CA TYR A 269 -45.96 43.86 27.97
C TYR A 269 -45.53 45.24 27.44
N LEU A 270 -44.34 45.74 27.81
CA LEU A 270 -43.86 47.09 27.41
C LEU A 270 -42.78 47.08 26.31
N LYS A 271 -42.68 46.02 25.52
CA LYS A 271 -41.81 45.95 24.33
C LYS A 271 -42.62 45.79 23.05
#